data_AF-A0A915B5H5-F1
#
_entry.id   AF-A0A915B5H5-F1
#
_cell.length_a   1.000
_cell.length_b   1.000
_cell.length_c   1.000
_cell.angle_alpha   90.00
_cell.angle_beta   90.00
_cell.angle_gamma   90.00
#
_symmetry.space_group_name_H-M   'P 1'
#
loop_
_entity.id
_entity.type
_entity.pdbx_description
1 polymer ?
#
loop_
_entity_poly.entity_id
_entity_poly.type
_entity_poly.pdbx_seq_one_letter_code
_entity_poly.pdbx_strand_id
1 'polypeptide(L)'
;MKPEIFATIMDFLQTGKAIINDGEVPDGSMDTMILPDDDDTVAMIKELLESRVKPMVQEDGGDIIYKGFHDGIVHLKLKGSCTGCPSSLITLKSGIKNMLQFYVPEVVDVIEMKDEEDLLIESALKKMEKNFSGTPD
;
A
#
# COMPACT_ATOMS: atom_id res chain seq x y z
N MET A 1 16.92 20.40 -19.47
CA MET A 1 17.49 19.15 -18.92
C MET A 1 18.98 19.13 -19.29
N LYS A 2 19.88 18.80 -18.36
CA LYS A 2 21.33 18.82 -18.65
C LYS A 2 21.70 17.64 -19.58
N PRO A 3 22.60 17.83 -20.56
CA PRO A 3 23.05 16.76 -21.46
C PRO A 3 23.57 15.51 -20.74
N GLU A 4 24.19 15.70 -19.58
CA GLU A 4 24.74 14.65 -18.71
C GLU A 4 23.65 13.68 -18.19
N ILE A 5 22.48 14.21 -17.83
CA ILE A 5 21.34 13.40 -17.37
C ILE A 5 20.78 12.58 -18.52
N PHE A 6 20.66 13.20 -19.69
CA PHE A 6 20.16 12.52 -20.89
C PHE A 6 21.10 11.38 -21.33
N ALA A 7 22.41 11.62 -21.30
CA ALA A 7 23.42 10.60 -21.61
C ALA A 7 23.34 9.42 -20.64
N THR A 8 23.16 9.68 -19.34
CA THR A 8 23.03 8.64 -18.31
C THR A 8 21.77 7.79 -18.53
N ILE A 9 20.63 8.42 -18.87
CA ILE A 9 19.38 7.70 -19.16
C ILE A 9 19.53 6.86 -20.43
N MET A 10 20.13 7.41 -21.49
CA MET A 10 20.33 6.69 -22.75
C MET A 10 21.29 5.50 -22.61
N ASP A 11 22.37 5.66 -21.85
CA ASP A 11 23.32 4.58 -21.55
C ASP A 11 22.62 3.43 -20.82
N PHE A 12 21.82 3.75 -19.80
CA PHE A 12 21.01 2.76 -19.08
C PHE A 12 20.04 2.01 -20.00
N LEU A 13 19.27 2.72 -20.83
CA LEU A 13 18.33 2.10 -21.78
C LEU A 13 19.02 1.22 -22.82
N GLN A 14 20.24 1.57 -23.23
CA GLN A 14 21.06 0.78 -24.16
C GLN A 14 21.68 -0.46 -23.51
N THR A 15 21.90 -0.45 -22.19
CA THR A 15 22.47 -1.62 -21.48
C THR A 15 21.55 -2.84 -21.49
N GLY A 16 20.26 -2.68 -21.82
CA GLY A 16 19.28 -3.76 -21.79
C GLY A 16 19.11 -4.39 -20.41
N LYS A 17 19.64 -3.75 -19.35
CA LYS A 17 19.43 -4.16 -17.97
C LYS A 17 17.94 -4.11 -17.67
N ALA A 18 17.48 -5.07 -16.89
CA ALA A 18 16.09 -5.11 -16.45
C ALA A 18 15.73 -3.75 -15.82
N ILE A 19 14.74 -3.08 -16.42
CA ILE A 19 14.23 -1.79 -15.93
C ILE A 19 13.49 -1.99 -14.60
N ILE A 20 12.95 -3.20 -14.42
CA ILE A 20 12.25 -3.68 -13.23
C ILE A 20 13.05 -4.88 -12.71
N ASN A 21 13.22 -4.99 -11.40
CA ASN A 21 13.95 -6.10 -10.79
C ASN A 21 13.03 -7.33 -10.82
N ASP A 22 13.39 -8.39 -11.55
CA ASP A 22 12.57 -9.61 -11.71
C ASP A 22 12.38 -10.39 -10.38
N GLY A 23 13.05 -9.98 -9.30
CA GLY A 23 12.89 -10.50 -7.93
C GLY A 23 11.91 -9.70 -7.06
N GLU A 24 11.38 -8.59 -7.56
CA GLU A 24 10.33 -7.79 -6.91
C GLU A 24 9.24 -7.51 -7.94
N VAL A 25 8.40 -8.52 -8.16
CA VAL A 25 7.02 -8.24 -8.58
C VAL A 25 6.47 -7.29 -7.51
N PRO A 26 5.85 -6.15 -7.85
CA PRO A 26 5.12 -5.39 -6.85
C PRO A 26 4.15 -6.38 -6.20
N ASP A 27 4.34 -6.64 -4.91
CA ASP A 27 3.50 -7.50 -4.05
C ASP A 27 1.98 -7.19 -4.18
N GLY A 28 1.62 -6.08 -4.82
CA GLY A 28 0.25 -5.62 -5.07
C GLY A 28 -0.43 -6.06 -6.38
N SER A 29 0.16 -6.92 -7.22
CA SER A 29 -0.56 -7.42 -8.42
C SER A 29 -1.30 -8.75 -8.21
N MET A 30 -1.02 -9.45 -7.11
CA MET A 30 -1.63 -10.77 -6.83
C MET A 30 -2.40 -10.84 -5.52
N ASP A 31 -2.31 -9.84 -4.64
CA ASP A 31 -2.99 -9.83 -3.33
C ASP A 31 -4.53 -9.85 -3.46
N THR A 32 -5.04 -9.23 -4.52
CA THR A 32 -6.46 -9.21 -4.90
C THR A 32 -6.81 -10.25 -5.96
N MET A 33 -5.87 -11.11 -6.36
CA MET A 33 -6.20 -12.19 -7.29
C MET A 33 -7.20 -13.14 -6.64
N ILE A 34 -8.34 -13.35 -7.31
CA ILE A 34 -9.37 -14.28 -6.86
C ILE A 34 -8.88 -15.70 -7.12
N LEU A 35 -8.78 -16.49 -6.06
CA LEU A 35 -8.33 -17.87 -6.08
C LEU A 35 -9.54 -18.84 -6.08
N PRO A 36 -9.39 -20.07 -6.58
CA PRO A 36 -10.50 -21.04 -6.62
C PRO A 36 -11.07 -21.46 -5.27
N ASP A 37 -10.31 -21.27 -4.19
CA ASP A 37 -10.65 -21.60 -2.81
C ASP A 37 -11.11 -20.38 -1.99
N ASP A 38 -11.13 -19.18 -2.58
CA ASP A 38 -11.75 -18.02 -1.97
C ASP A 38 -13.27 -18.23 -1.88
N ASP A 39 -13.85 -17.87 -0.74
CA ASP A 39 -15.30 -17.77 -0.63
C ASP A 39 -15.84 -16.57 -1.44
N ASP A 40 -17.14 -16.58 -1.73
CA ASP A 40 -17.81 -15.53 -2.52
C ASP A 40 -17.62 -14.12 -1.91
N THR A 41 -17.55 -14.03 -0.57
CA THR A 41 -17.35 -12.78 0.16
C THR A 41 -15.93 -12.25 -0.06
N VAL A 42 -14.92 -13.10 0.07
CA VAL A 42 -13.51 -12.76 -0.18
C VAL A 42 -13.30 -12.38 -1.64
N ALA A 43 -13.87 -13.13 -2.58
CA ALA A 43 -13.81 -12.81 -4.00
C ALA A 43 -14.41 -11.42 -4.29
N MET A 44 -15.56 -11.10 -3.68
CA MET A 44 -16.19 -9.79 -3.83
C MET A 44 -15.36 -8.66 -3.20
N ILE A 45 -14.78 -8.87 -2.01
CA ILE A 45 -13.88 -7.90 -1.37
C ILE A 45 -12.69 -7.62 -2.30
N LYS A 46 -12.00 -8.67 -2.76
CA LYS A 46 -10.84 -8.55 -3.65
C LYS A 46 -11.17 -7.78 -4.93
N GLU A 47 -12.30 -8.07 -5.56
CA GLU A 47 -12.75 -7.36 -6.76
C GLU A 47 -13.05 -5.88 -6.50
N LEU A 48 -13.69 -5.55 -5.38
CA LEU A 48 -13.97 -4.15 -5.01
C LEU A 48 -12.68 -3.38 -4.71
N LEU A 49 -11.71 -4.02 -4.05
CA LEU A 49 -10.42 -3.42 -3.78
C LEU A 49 -9.68 -3.12 -5.10
N GLU A 50 -9.66 -4.07 -6.03
CA GLU A 50 -8.98 -3.94 -7.32
C GLU A 50 -9.66 -2.91 -8.25
N SER A 51 -10.98 -3.02 -8.41
CA SER A 51 -11.73 -2.23 -9.40
C SER A 51 -12.04 -0.80 -8.97
N ARG A 52 -12.01 -0.51 -7.65
CA ARG A 52 -12.44 0.80 -7.12
C ARG A 52 -11.47 1.45 -6.16
N VAL A 53 -10.95 0.69 -5.19
CA VAL A 53 -10.14 1.30 -4.12
C VAL A 53 -8.72 1.57 -4.58
N LYS A 54 -8.04 0.57 -5.14
CA LYS A 54 -6.65 0.70 -5.61
C LYS A 54 -6.48 1.86 -6.60
N PRO A 55 -7.34 2.04 -7.63
CA PRO A 55 -7.21 3.18 -8.54
C PRO A 55 -7.24 4.52 -7.82
N MET A 56 -8.19 4.73 -6.89
CA MET A 56 -8.30 5.99 -6.15
C MET A 56 -7.10 6.23 -5.22
N VAL A 57 -6.62 5.17 -4.58
CA VAL A 57 -5.47 5.28 -3.66
C VAL A 57 -4.17 5.53 -4.43
N GLN A 58 -4.01 4.91 -5.59
CA GLN A 58 -2.85 5.08 -6.45
C GLN A 58 -2.80 6.47 -7.11
N GLU A 59 -3.96 7.07 -7.41
CA GLU A 59 -4.06 8.47 -7.83
C GLU A 59 -3.46 9.43 -6.78
N ASP A 60 -3.64 9.14 -5.50
CA ASP A 60 -3.07 9.90 -4.36
C ASP A 60 -1.61 9.51 -4.03
N GLY A 61 -1.00 8.63 -4.83
CA GLY A 61 0.37 8.15 -4.63
C GLY A 61 0.53 7.16 -3.48
N GLY A 62 -0.56 6.48 -3.11
CA GLY A 62 -0.56 5.36 -2.18
C GLY A 62 -0.72 4.02 -2.88
N ASP A 63 -0.78 2.96 -2.08
CA ASP A 63 -1.29 1.66 -2.52
C ASP A 63 -1.90 0.91 -1.33
N ILE A 64 -2.70 -0.11 -1.59
CA ILE A 64 -3.23 -1.00 -0.55
C ILE A 64 -2.95 -2.46 -0.90
N ILE A 65 -2.68 -3.26 0.13
CA ILE A 65 -2.45 -4.69 -0.02
C ILE A 65 -3.45 -5.44 0.85
N TYR A 66 -4.23 -6.31 0.25
CA TYR A 66 -5.11 -7.22 0.96
C TYR A 66 -4.29 -8.25 1.75
N LYS A 67 -4.55 -8.36 3.06
CA LYS A 67 -3.86 -9.29 3.97
C LYS A 67 -4.80 -10.36 4.54
N GLY A 68 -6.09 -10.30 4.24
CA GLY A 68 -7.06 -11.32 4.63
C GLY A 68 -8.39 -10.77 5.10
N PHE A 69 -9.34 -11.67 5.33
CA PHE A 69 -10.65 -11.39 5.89
C PHE A 69 -11.01 -12.49 6.89
N HIS A 70 -11.30 -12.10 8.13
CA HIS A 70 -11.78 -13.03 9.15
C HIS A 70 -12.61 -12.28 10.19
N ASP A 71 -13.61 -12.95 10.78
CA ASP A 71 -14.49 -12.38 11.82
C ASP A 71 -15.17 -11.05 11.41
N GLY A 72 -15.46 -10.88 10.11
CA GLY A 72 -16.02 -9.64 9.58
C GLY A 72 -15.02 -8.49 9.47
N ILE A 73 -13.73 -8.73 9.69
CA ILE A 73 -12.68 -7.70 9.64
C ILE A 73 -11.82 -7.91 8.40
N VAL A 74 -11.71 -6.86 7.57
CA VAL A 74 -10.78 -6.84 6.42
C VAL A 74 -9.44 -6.28 6.88
N HIS A 75 -8.38 -7.05 6.65
CA HIS A 75 -7.02 -6.69 7.00
C HIS A 75 -6.33 -6.15 5.76
N LEU A 76 -5.85 -4.91 5.83
CA LEU A 76 -5.15 -4.24 4.74
C LEU A 76 -3.78 -3.75 5.21
N LYS A 77 -2.76 -3.80 4.37
CA LYS A 77 -1.53 -3.02 4.55
C LYS A 77 -1.61 -1.77 3.66
N LEU A 78 -1.39 -0.60 4.24
CA LEU A 78 -1.33 0.65 3.49
C LEU A 78 0.12 0.95 3.09
N LYS A 79 0.31 1.49 1.89
CA LYS A 79 1.62 1.89 1.35
C LYS A 79 1.59 3.32 0.80
N GLY A 80 2.78 3.90 0.65
CA GLY A 80 2.98 5.21 0.04
C GLY A 80 2.46 6.38 0.87
N SER A 81 1.92 7.41 0.20
CA SER A 81 1.47 8.66 0.83
C SER A 81 0.42 8.47 1.93
N CYS A 82 -0.26 7.32 1.95
CA CYS A 82 -1.32 7.01 2.90
C CYS A 82 -0.85 6.73 4.33
N THR A 83 0.44 6.42 4.55
CA THR A 83 0.99 6.06 5.88
C THR A 83 1.54 7.26 6.66
N GLY A 84 1.87 8.37 5.97
CA GLY A 84 2.59 9.51 6.57
C GLY A 84 1.72 10.56 7.26
N CYS A 85 0.38 10.53 7.08
CA CYS A 85 -0.54 11.53 7.62
C CYS A 85 -1.66 10.86 8.43
N PRO A 86 -1.69 10.99 9.77
CA PRO A 86 -2.70 10.34 10.61
C PRO A 86 -4.15 10.69 10.25
N SER A 87 -4.42 11.94 9.83
CA SER A 87 -5.77 12.36 9.45
C SER A 87 -6.22 11.76 8.11
N SER A 88 -5.31 11.65 7.15
CA SER A 88 -5.59 11.01 5.85
C SER A 88 -5.84 9.51 6.02
N LEU A 89 -5.10 8.85 6.92
CA LEU A 89 -5.26 7.42 7.22
C LEU A 89 -6.65 7.11 7.79
N ILE A 90 -7.13 7.90 8.76
CA ILE A 90 -8.46 7.73 9.34
C ILE A 90 -9.55 7.92 8.28
N THR A 91 -9.40 8.93 7.43
CA THR A 91 -10.38 9.25 6.38
C THR A 91 -10.43 8.14 5.33
N LEU A 92 -9.27 7.69 4.86
CA LEU A 92 -9.15 6.62 3.88
C LEU A 92 -9.73 5.30 4.41
N LYS A 93 -9.32 4.88 5.62
CA LYS A 93 -9.84 3.67 6.26
C LYS A 93 -11.36 3.72 6.38
N SER A 94 -11.91 4.87 6.79
CA SER A 94 -13.37 5.06 6.90
C SER A 94 -14.06 4.98 5.54
N GLY A 95 -13.46 5.56 4.49
CA GLY A 95 -13.97 5.48 3.13
C GLY A 95 -14.02 4.05 2.59
N ILE A 96 -12.90 3.31 2.74
CA ILE A 96 -12.81 1.90 2.34
C ILE A 96 -13.84 1.06 3.10
N LYS A 97 -13.91 1.24 4.42
CA LYS A 97 -14.90 0.55 5.26
C LYS A 97 -16.31 0.81 4.76
N ASN A 98 -16.74 2.07 4.65
CA ASN A 98 -18.10 2.40 4.25
C ASN A 98 -18.46 1.82 2.87
N MET A 99 -17.51 1.83 1.93
CA MET A 99 -17.70 1.23 0.61
C MET A 99 -17.85 -0.29 0.70
N LEU A 100 -16.96 -0.97 1.41
CA LEU A 100 -17.03 -2.43 1.56
C LEU A 100 -18.31 -2.86 2.27
N GLN A 101 -18.72 -2.18 3.35
CA GLN A 101 -19.96 -2.49 4.06
C GLN A 101 -21.22 -2.29 3.21
N PHE A 102 -21.19 -1.36 2.26
CA PHE A 102 -22.32 -1.13 1.35
C PHE A 102 -22.51 -2.29 0.37
N TYR A 103 -21.43 -2.86 -0.15
CA TYR A 103 -21.47 -3.95 -1.13
C TYR A 103 -21.41 -5.36 -0.49
N VAL A 104 -20.78 -5.47 0.68
CA VAL A 104 -20.48 -6.71 1.40
C VAL A 104 -20.91 -6.52 2.87
N PRO A 105 -22.19 -6.78 3.21
CA PRO A 105 -22.73 -6.56 4.56
C PRO A 105 -22.04 -7.38 5.67
N GLU A 106 -21.33 -8.45 5.32
CA GLU A 106 -20.53 -9.27 6.22
C GLU A 106 -19.31 -8.51 6.78
N VAL A 107 -18.88 -7.43 6.12
CA VAL A 107 -17.80 -6.58 6.61
C VAL A 107 -18.29 -5.70 7.77
N VAL A 108 -17.62 -5.80 8.91
CA VAL A 108 -17.88 -5.06 10.15
C VAL A 108 -16.83 -3.97 10.37
N ASP A 109 -15.57 -4.24 10.04
CA ASP A 109 -14.49 -3.27 10.16
C ASP A 109 -13.36 -3.51 9.15
N VAL A 110 -12.49 -2.50 9.01
CA VAL A 110 -11.25 -2.59 8.23
C VAL A 110 -10.11 -2.16 9.13
N ILE A 111 -9.03 -2.94 9.23
CA ILE A 111 -7.87 -2.57 10.05
C ILE A 111 -6.59 -2.56 9.22
N GLU A 112 -5.66 -1.69 9.62
CA GLU A 112 -4.32 -1.66 9.06
C GLU A 112 -3.45 -2.70 9.75
N MET A 113 -2.77 -3.53 8.95
CA MET A 113 -1.73 -4.44 9.38
C MET A 113 -0.38 -3.85 9.03
N LYS A 114 0.51 -3.80 10.03
CA LYS A 114 1.92 -3.44 9.86
C LYS A 114 2.74 -4.70 10.00
N ASP A 115 3.64 -4.93 9.05
CA ASP A 115 4.58 -6.05 9.13
C ASP A 115 5.85 -5.66 9.90
N GLU A 116 6.74 -6.62 10.09
CA GLU A 116 7.99 -6.40 10.83
C GLU A 116 8.84 -5.30 10.20
N GLU A 117 8.85 -5.18 8.87
CA GLU A 117 9.57 -4.13 8.14
C GLU A 117 9.03 -2.75 8.48
N ASP A 118 7.70 -2.57 8.46
CA ASP A 118 7.05 -1.32 8.81
C ASP A 118 7.42 -0.89 10.25
N LEU A 119 7.41 -1.83 11.20
CA LEU A 119 7.75 -1.58 12.60
C LEU A 119 9.23 -1.19 12.78
N LEU A 120 10.13 -1.80 12.00
CA LEU A 120 11.55 -1.45 11.99
C LEU A 120 11.78 -0.05 11.43
N ILE A 121 11.10 0.31 10.34
CA ILE A 121 11.15 1.65 9.74
C ILE A 121 10.66 2.70 10.74
N GLU A 122 9.50 2.49 11.37
CA GLU A 122 8.99 3.40 12.40
C GLU A 122 9.95 3.56 13.58
N SER A 123 10.54 2.46 14.03
CA SER A 123 11.54 2.47 15.10
C SER A 123 12.81 3.23 14.69
N ALA A 124 13.23 3.13 13.43
CA ALA A 124 14.36 3.88 12.89
C ALA A 124 14.04 5.38 12.76
N LEU A 125 12.87 5.73 12.23
CA LEU A 125 12.41 7.12 12.11
C LEU A 125 12.36 7.80 13.48
N LYS A 126 11.76 7.15 14.47
CA LYS A 126 11.68 7.68 15.85
C LYS A 126 13.06 7.89 16.49
N LYS A 127 14.02 7.00 16.20
CA LYS A 127 15.41 7.16 16.66
C LYS A 127 16.08 8.37 15.98
N MET A 128 15.83 8.60 14.69
CA MET A 128 16.35 9.76 13.97
C MET A 128 15.74 11.08 14.48
N GLU A 129 14.43 11.13 14.69
CA GLU A 129 13.75 12.30 15.27
C GLU A 129 14.33 12.69 16.63
N LYS A 130 14.55 11.70 17.51
CA LYS A 130 15.15 11.91 18.82
C LYS A 130 16.59 12.45 18.74
N ASN A 131 17.34 12.06 17.72
CA ASN A 131 18.69 12.58 17.48
C ASN A 131 18.68 14.00 16.91
N PHE A 132 17.61 14.39 16.20
CA PHE A 132 17.45 15.72 15.61
C PHE A 132 16.80 16.74 16.57
N SER A 133 16.07 16.29 17.60
CA SER A 133 15.47 17.15 18.63
C SER A 133 16.47 17.70 19.66
N GLY A 134 17.78 17.54 19.44
CA GLY A 134 18.80 18.31 20.15
C GLY A 134 18.82 19.74 19.63
N THR A 135 18.00 20.62 20.21
CA THR A 135 18.17 22.07 20.06
C THR A 135 19.56 22.47 20.56
N PRO A 136 20.37 23.22 19.80
CA PRO A 136 21.50 23.93 20.38
C PRO A 136 20.93 24.94 21.39
N ASP A 137 21.37 24.87 22.65
CA ASP A 137 21.17 25.93 23.65
C ASP A 137 21.70 27.29 23.13
#